data_AF-A0A151TMP8-F1
#
_entry.id   AF-A0A151TMP8-F1
#
_cell.length_a   1.000
_cell.length_b   1.000
_cell.length_c   1.000
_cell.angle_alpha   90.00
_cell.angle_beta   90.00
_cell.angle_gamma   90.00
#
_symmetry.space_group_name_H-M   'P 1'
#
loop_
_entity.id
_entity.type
_entity.pdbx_description
1 polymer ?
#
loop_
_entity_poly.entity_id
_entity_poly.type
_entity_poly.pdbx_seq_one_letter_code
_entity_poly.pdbx_strand_id
1 'polypeptide(L)' 'MKRSMIPVSYLNQPLFQDLLSRAEEEFGYDHPMGGLTIPCSEDVFQHITSCLSGL' A
#
# COMPACT_ATOMS: atom_id res chain seq x y z
N MET A 1 15.10 -0.58 -2.90
CA MET A 1 13.69 -0.22 -3.18
C MET A 1 13.15 -1.18 -4.22
N LYS A 2 12.16 -1.98 -3.86
CA LYS A 2 11.49 -2.92 -4.77
C LYS A 2 10.17 -2.30 -5.18
N ARG A 3 9.87 -2.29 -6.48
CA ARG A 3 8.58 -1.81 -7.00
C ARG A 3 7.75 -3.02 -7.36
N SER A 4 6.57 -3.13 -6.75
CA SER A 4 5.60 -4.18 -7.06
C SER A 4 4.44 -3.54 -7.80
N MET A 5 4.03 -4.14 -8.92
CA MET A 5 2.78 -3.76 -9.59
C MET A 5 1.65 -4.59 -8.99
N ILE A 6 0.58 -3.91 -8.61
CA ILE A 6 -0.67 -4.53 -8.15
C ILE A 6 -1.83 -4.03 -9.00
N PRO A 7 -2.93 -4.80 -9.12
CA PRO A 7 -4.13 -4.31 -9.76
C PRO A 7 -4.66 -3.05 -9.06
N VAL A 8 -5.11 -2.05 -9.82
CA VAL A 8 -5.73 -0.84 -9.27
C VAL A 8 -6.95 -1.15 -8.39
N SER A 9 -7.62 -2.28 -8.66
CA SER A 9 -8.75 -2.78 -7.88
C SER A 9 -8.43 -3.03 -6.41
N TYR A 10 -7.15 -3.26 -6.06
CA TYR A 10 -6.73 -3.48 -4.68
C TYR A 10 -6.86 -2.20 -3.85
N LEU A 11 -6.71 -1.03 -4.46
CA LEU A 11 -6.88 0.26 -3.77
C LEU A 11 -8.32 0.45 -3.24
N ASN A 12 -9.30 -0.24 -3.82
CA ASN A 12 -10.68 -0.21 -3.37
C ASN A 12 -11.01 -1.25 -2.29
N GLN A 13 -10.03 -2.09 -1.90
CA GLN A 13 -10.23 -3.11 -0.88
C GLN A 13 -10.03 -2.50 0.50
N PRO A 14 -10.90 -2.81 1.50
CA PRO A 14 -10.81 -2.23 2.84
C PRO A 14 -9.43 -2.40 3.48
N LEU A 15 -8.82 -3.58 3.31
CA LEU A 15 -7.48 -3.90 3.79
C LEU A 15 -6.40 -2.97 3.23
N PHE A 16 -6.51 -2.60 1.96
CA PHE A 16 -5.53 -1.70 1.34
C PHE A 16 -5.76 -0.25 1.76
N GLN A 17 -7.02 0.16 1.97
CA GLN A 17 -7.33 1.47 2.52
C GLN A 17 -6.82 1.65 3.95
N ASP A 18 -6.90 0.61 4.77
CA ASP A 18 -6.33 0.62 6.13
C ASP A 18 -4.80 0.81 6.08
N LEU A 19 -4.11 0.11 5.16
CA LEU A 19 -2.68 0.31 4.91
C LEU A 19 -2.36 1.75 4.49
N LEU A 20 -3.17 2.33 3.62
CA LEU A 20 -3.01 3.72 3.16
C LEU A 20 -3.17 4.71 4.30
N SER A 21 -4.21 4.53 5.12
CA SER A 21 -4.45 5.37 6.31
C SER A 21 -3.26 5.30 7.26
N ARG A 22 -2.82 4.10 7.61
CA ARG A 22 -1.69 3.92 8.51
C ARG A 22 -0.39 4.49 7.96
N ALA A 23 -0.16 4.34 6.65
CA ALA A 23 1.02 4.92 6.02
C ALA A 23 0.96 6.44 5.97
N GLU A 24 -0.21 7.07 5.79
CA GLU A 24 -0.28 8.53 5.91
C GLU A 24 -0.11 9.00 7.36
N GLU A 25 -0.60 8.26 8.35
CA GLU A 25 -0.39 8.60 9.77
C GLU A 25 1.09 8.52 10.16
N GLU A 26 1.81 7.50 9.68
CA GLU A 26 3.23 7.31 10.01
C GLU A 26 4.18 8.21 9.20
N PHE A 27 3.84 8.55 7.95
CA PHE A 27 4.78 9.18 7.01
C PHE A 27 4.29 10.49 6.37
N GLY A 28 3.01 10.82 6.53
CA GLY A 28 2.39 12.02 5.97
C GLY A 28 2.22 11.99 4.45
N TYR A 29 1.52 13.00 3.93
CA TYR A 29 1.23 13.17 2.49
C TYR A 29 2.33 13.91 1.72
N ASP A 30 3.52 14.11 2.28
CA ASP A 30 4.58 14.85 1.60
C ASP A 30 5.16 14.00 0.45
N HIS A 31 4.54 14.13 -0.72
CA HIS A 31 4.89 13.41 -1.93
C HIS A 31 5.31 14.43 -2.99
N PRO A 32 6.58 14.85 -3.02
CA PRO A 32 7.08 15.89 -3.93
C PRO A 32 6.94 15.53 -5.42
N MET A 33 6.68 14.27 -5.76
CA MET A 33 6.51 13.79 -7.14
C MET A 33 5.07 13.49 -7.57
N GLY A 34 4.06 13.84 -6.77
CA GLY A 34 2.64 13.70 -7.13
C GLY A 34 2.14 12.25 -7.28
N GLY A 35 3.02 11.26 -7.08
CA GLY A 35 2.68 9.84 -7.01
C GLY A 35 2.50 9.39 -5.56
N LEU A 36 1.57 8.47 -5.34
CA LEU A 36 1.36 7.82 -4.05
C LEU A 36 2.57 6.93 -3.75
N THR A 37 3.39 7.35 -2.77
CA THR A 37 4.57 6.59 -2.33
C THR A 37 4.33 6.16 -0.90
N ILE A 38 4.04 4.87 -0.73
CA ILE A 38 3.68 4.29 0.57
C ILE A 38 4.92 3.58 1.12
N PRO A 39 5.66 4.20 2.04
CA PRO A 39 6.61 3.46 2.86
C PRO A 39 5.84 2.44 3.71
N CYS A 40 6.09 1.17 3.46
CA CYS A 40 5.55 0.07 4.25
C CYS A 40 6.60 -1.05 4.35
N SER A 41 6.53 -1.85 5.41
CA SER A 41 7.36 -3.03 5.54
C SER A 41 7.02 -4.06 4.44
N GLU A 42 8.04 -4.71 3.88
CA GLU A 42 7.81 -5.73 2.83
C GLU A 42 6.87 -6.84 3.31
N ASP A 43 6.95 -7.22 4.58
CA ASP A 43 6.09 -8.24 5.21
C ASP A 43 4.62 -7.84 5.21
N VAL A 44 4.30 -6.60 5.60
CA VAL A 44 2.93 -6.05 5.59
C VAL A 44 2.39 -6.00 4.17
N PHE A 45 3.20 -5.54 3.22
CA PHE A 45 2.81 -5.49 1.81
C PHE A 45 2.52 -6.90 1.26
N GLN A 46 3.36 -7.89 1.57
CA GLN A 46 3.16 -9.27 1.14
C GLN A 46 1.92 -9.90 1.77
N HIS A 47 1.70 -9.68 3.08
CA HIS A 47 0.53 -10.18 3.79
C HIS A 47 -0.76 -9.67 3.14
N ILE A 48 -0.88 -8.35 2.95
CA ILE A 48 -2.05 -7.74 2.33
C ILE A 48 -2.22 -8.21 0.89
N THR A 49 -1.13 -8.26 0.11
CA THR A 49 -1.20 -8.73 -1.27
C THR A 49 -1.66 -10.20 -1.35
N SER A 50 -1.22 -11.07 -0.43
CA SER A 50 -1.68 -12.46 -0.33
C SER A 50 -3.17 -12.53 -0.07
N CYS A 51 -3.65 -11.82 0.97
CA CYS A 51 -5.07 -11.76 1.34
C CYS A 51 -5.96 -11.23 0.21
N LEU A 52 -5.47 -10.27 -0.58
CA LEU A 52 -6.20 -9.69 -1.70
C LEU A 52 -6.13 -10.55 -2.97
N SER A 53 -5.06 -11.33 -3.15
CA SER A 53 -4.88 -12.24 -4.29
C SER A 53 -5.64 -13.56 -4.16
N GLY A 54 -6.18 -13.87 -2.98
CA GLY A 54 -6.94 -15.09 -2.74
C GLY A 54 -6.10 -16.38 -2.78
N LEU A 55 -4.79 -16.28 -2.53
CA LEU A 55 -3.87 -17.41 -2.34
C LEU A 55 -3.63 -17.70 -0.85
#